data_AF-A0A817YP62-F1
#
_entry.id   AF-A0A817YP62-F1
#
_cell.length_a   1.000
_cell.length_b   1.000
_cell.length_c   1.000
_cell.angle_alpha   90.00
_cell.angle_beta   90.00
_cell.angle_gamma   90.00
#
_symmetry.space_group_name_H-M   'P 1'
#
loop_
_entity.id
_entity.type
_entity.pdbx_description
1 polymer ?
#
loop_
_entity_poly.entity_id
_entity_poly.type
_entity_poly.pdbx_seq_one_letter_code
_entity_poly.pdbx_strand_id
1 'polypeptide(L)'
;MLAGSQCLNHLLQSVEKHALNDTNESLSRDLTKLDAEKTSIETDLRVEKDFRQRLQQALTSEKEKVSSLQFDIHELNLIKQEYDSYKKEMTRQQNDLQKKFQEQEETIRELALKLEVSIKREDEFREKDGLRSSTWMHDEAVQECCPCTKEFSPLGRQAPCRT
;
A
#
# COMPACT_ATOMS: atom_id res chain seq x y z
N MET A 1 26.38 49.36 103.13
CA MET A 1 25.67 49.71 101.87
C MET A 1 26.15 48.90 100.64
N LEU A 2 27.33 48.26 100.64
CA LEU A 2 27.87 47.54 99.47
C LEU A 2 27.17 46.21 99.13
N ALA A 3 26.68 45.46 100.13
CA ALA A 3 26.05 44.14 99.90
C ALA A 3 24.70 44.22 99.14
N GLY A 4 23.91 45.27 99.36
CA GLY A 4 22.64 45.48 98.64
C GLY A 4 22.85 45.83 97.16
N SER A 5 23.94 46.52 96.83
CA SER A 5 24.30 46.86 95.45
C SER A 5 24.78 45.62 94.65
N GLN A 6 25.53 44.71 95.29
CA GLN A 6 25.94 43.45 94.64
C GLN A 6 24.75 42.52 94.36
N CYS A 7 23.78 42.45 95.28
CA CYS A 7 22.57 41.66 95.09
C CYS A 7 21.70 42.19 93.93
N LEU A 8 21.53 43.51 93.83
CA LEU A 8 20.83 44.16 92.72
C LEU A 8 21.51 43.91 91.37
N ASN A 9 22.85 44.00 91.30
CA ASN A 9 23.60 43.72 90.07
C ASN A 9 23.47 42.25 89.62
N HIS A 10 23.49 41.31 90.57
CA HIS A 10 23.31 39.89 90.26
C HIS A 10 21.88 39.59 89.76
N LEU A 11 20.87 40.25 90.34
CA LEU A 11 19.48 40.12 89.87
C LEU A 11 19.33 40.67 88.44
N LEU A 12 19.91 41.84 88.16
CA LEU A 12 19.87 42.46 86.84
C LEU A 12 20.50 41.55 85.77
N GLN A 13 21.69 41.01 86.06
CA GLN A 13 22.38 40.05 85.18
C GLN A 13 21.58 38.76 84.97
N SER A 14 20.87 38.28 86.00
CA SER A 14 20.03 37.09 85.87
C SER A 14 18.81 37.33 84.99
N VAL A 15 18.20 38.51 85.05
CA VAL A 15 17.05 38.89 84.21
C VAL A 15 17.49 39.06 82.77
N GLU A 16 18.60 39.75 82.52
CA GLU A 16 19.17 39.90 81.17
C GLU A 16 19.54 38.55 80.55
N LYS A 17 20.14 37.65 81.34
CA LYS A 17 20.47 36.29 80.90
C LYS A 17 19.22 35.48 80.55
N HIS A 18 18.15 35.58 81.34
CA HIS A 18 16.89 34.90 81.03
C HIS A 18 16.25 35.44 79.75
N ALA A 19 16.16 36.75 79.59
CA ALA A 19 15.63 37.36 78.37
C ALA A 19 16.45 36.96 77.12
N LEU A 20 17.78 36.92 77.24
CA LEU A 20 18.66 36.42 76.18
C LEU A 20 18.43 34.94 75.88
N ASN A 21 18.21 34.10 76.91
CA ASN A 21 17.91 32.69 76.71
C ASN A 21 16.56 32.49 76.00
N ASP A 22 15.53 33.20 76.41
CA ASP A 22 14.19 33.09 75.81
C ASP A 22 14.18 33.55 74.34
N THR A 23 14.92 34.63 74.02
CA THR A 23 15.11 35.07 72.64
C THR A 23 15.90 34.04 71.82
N ASN A 24 16.94 33.44 72.38
CA ASN A 24 17.73 32.40 71.71
C ASN A 24 16.89 31.14 71.43
N GLU A 25 16.05 30.73 72.38
CA GLU A 25 15.10 29.63 72.20
C GLU A 25 14.04 29.93 71.15
N SER A 26 13.53 31.17 71.08
CA SER A 26 12.61 31.60 70.02
C SER A 26 13.27 31.57 68.65
N LEU A 27 14.46 32.16 68.52
CA LEU A 27 15.21 32.17 67.26
C LEU A 27 15.56 30.75 66.81
N SER A 28 15.94 29.87 67.73
CA SER A 28 16.21 28.46 67.42
C SER A 28 14.97 27.72 66.90
N ARG A 29 13.78 28.02 67.45
CA ARG A 29 12.51 27.47 66.95
C ARG A 29 12.16 28.02 65.57
N ASP A 30 12.36 29.32 65.34
CA ASP A 30 12.08 29.93 64.04
C ASP A 30 13.02 29.41 62.95
N LEU A 31 14.32 29.24 63.27
CA LEU A 31 15.30 28.64 62.36
C LEU A 31 14.93 27.21 61.98
N THR A 32 14.57 26.36 62.95
CA THR A 32 14.19 24.97 62.66
C THR A 32 12.93 24.88 61.81
N LYS A 33 11.96 25.79 62.02
CA LYS A 33 10.77 25.90 61.18
C LYS A 33 11.12 26.33 59.75
N LEU A 34 11.95 27.36 59.59
CA LEU A 34 12.39 27.84 58.27
C LEU A 34 13.18 26.78 57.52
N ASP A 35 14.04 26.02 58.20
CA ASP A 35 14.78 24.92 57.59
C ASP A 35 13.84 23.78 57.14
N ALA A 36 12.79 23.47 57.93
CA ALA A 36 11.77 22.50 57.54
C ALA A 36 10.97 22.96 56.31
N GLU A 37 10.56 24.23 56.27
CA GLU A 37 9.87 24.81 55.11
C GLU A 37 10.76 24.83 53.87
N LYS A 38 12.03 25.24 54.02
CA LYS A 38 13.01 25.24 52.95
C LYS A 38 13.20 23.85 52.35
N THR A 39 13.41 22.84 53.20
CA THR A 39 13.58 21.46 52.74
C THR A 39 12.34 20.93 52.03
N SER A 40 11.14 21.24 52.52
CA SER A 40 9.88 20.91 51.83
C SER A 40 9.83 21.51 50.43
N ILE A 41 10.10 22.81 50.30
CA ILE A 41 10.07 23.51 49.01
C ILE A 41 11.14 22.96 48.05
N GLU A 42 12.33 22.63 48.55
CA GLU A 42 13.39 22.01 47.75
C GLU A 42 12.98 20.62 47.24
N THR A 43 12.26 19.84 48.06
CA THR A 43 11.72 18.54 47.62
C THR A 43 10.64 18.69 46.56
N ASP A 44 9.71 19.62 46.73
CA ASP A 44 8.64 19.90 45.77
C ASP A 44 9.22 20.39 44.44
N LEU A 45 10.21 21.28 44.49
CA LEU A 45 10.90 21.78 43.30
C LEU A 45 11.62 20.65 42.55
N ARG A 46 12.20 19.69 43.25
CA ARG A 46 12.83 18.51 42.62
C ARG A 46 11.78 17.65 41.93
N VAL A 47 10.67 17.36 42.62
CA VAL A 47 9.57 16.56 42.09
C VAL A 47 8.98 17.22 40.83
N GLU A 48 8.76 18.54 40.86
CA GLU A 48 8.24 19.29 39.72
C GLU A 48 9.19 19.27 38.52
N LYS A 49 10.51 19.37 38.76
CA LYS A 49 11.53 19.24 37.71
C LYS A 49 11.49 17.86 37.05
N ASP A 50 11.37 16.80 37.86
CA ASP A 50 11.28 15.42 37.36
C ASP A 50 10.01 15.21 36.54
N PHE A 51 8.86 15.72 37.00
CA PHE A 51 7.61 15.67 36.26
C PHE A 51 7.69 16.40 34.92
N ARG A 52 8.23 17.62 34.92
CA ARG A 52 8.43 18.41 33.70
C ARG A 52 9.33 17.66 32.71
N GLN A 53 10.41 17.04 33.17
CA GLN A 53 11.31 16.27 32.31
C GLN A 53 10.58 15.07 31.68
N ARG A 54 9.82 14.30 32.46
CA ARG A 54 9.03 13.17 31.95
C ARG A 54 7.99 13.63 30.92
N LEU A 55 7.31 14.74 31.19
CA LEU A 55 6.33 15.30 30.26
C LEU A 55 6.97 15.76 28.95
N GLN A 56 8.15 16.39 29.02
CA GLN A 56 8.90 16.78 27.82
C GLN A 56 9.34 15.56 26.99
N GLN A 57 9.82 14.49 27.65
CA GLN A 57 10.16 13.24 26.98
C GLN A 57 8.94 12.61 26.30
N ALA A 58 7.80 12.55 26.99
CA ALA A 58 6.56 12.04 26.43
C ALA A 58 6.10 12.88 25.23
N LEU A 59 6.14 14.22 25.34
CA LEU A 59 5.77 15.12 24.25
C LEU A 59 6.65 14.92 23.01
N THR A 60 7.97 14.78 23.19
CA THR A 60 8.89 14.51 22.08
C THR A 60 8.58 13.17 21.42
N SER A 61 8.37 12.11 22.20
CA SER A 61 8.00 10.80 21.67
C SER A 61 6.68 10.83 20.91
N GLU A 62 5.66 11.53 21.42
CA GLU A 62 4.39 11.67 20.71
C GLU A 62 4.53 12.48 19.41
N LYS A 63 5.38 13.52 19.38
CA LYS A 63 5.68 14.25 18.14
C LYS A 63 6.35 13.38 17.09
N GLU A 64 7.30 12.54 17.50
CA GLU A 64 7.96 11.58 16.61
C GLU A 64 6.96 10.57 16.06
N LYS A 65 6.07 10.02 16.90
CA LYS A 65 5.00 9.12 16.47
C LYS A 65 4.05 9.77 15.48
N VAL A 66 3.61 11.01 15.75
CA VAL A 66 2.75 11.76 14.81
C VAL A 66 3.45 11.94 13.47
N SER A 67 4.74 12.26 13.49
CA SER A 67 5.52 12.45 12.25
C SER A 67 5.65 11.15 11.46
N SER A 68 5.88 10.02 12.15
CA SER A 68 5.88 8.68 11.53
C SER A 68 4.53 8.34 10.93
N LEU A 69 3.43 8.54 11.67
CA LEU A 69 2.08 8.24 11.18
C LEU A 69 1.70 9.12 9.97
N GLN A 70 2.16 10.38 9.94
CA GLN A 70 1.97 11.25 8.78
C GLN A 70 2.72 10.73 7.54
N PHE A 71 3.93 10.19 7.73
CA PHE A 71 4.69 9.55 6.67
C PHE A 71 3.98 8.28 6.17
N ASP A 72 3.54 7.41 7.07
CA ASP A 72 2.82 6.17 6.72
C ASP A 72 1.52 6.47 5.95
N ILE A 73 0.77 7.49 6.37
CA ILE A 73 -0.42 7.97 5.64
C ILE A 73 -0.04 8.47 4.24
N HIS A 74 1.08 9.16 4.09
CA HIS A 74 1.55 9.60 2.78
C HIS A 74 1.88 8.41 1.87
N GLU A 75 2.64 7.42 2.35
CA GLU A 75 2.96 6.22 1.57
C GLU A 75 1.72 5.42 1.19
N LEU A 76 0.77 5.22 2.12
CA LEU A 76 -0.49 4.54 1.82
C LEU A 76 -1.30 5.25 0.74
N ASN A 77 -1.26 6.58 0.70
CA ASN A 77 -1.92 7.34 -0.35
C ASN A 77 -1.24 7.16 -1.71
N LEU A 78 0.09 7.08 -1.77
CA LEU A 78 0.82 6.78 -3.01
C LEU A 78 0.46 5.38 -3.52
N ILE A 79 0.52 4.37 -2.65
CA ILE A 79 0.15 2.99 -3.01
C ILE A 79 -1.29 2.92 -3.51
N LYS A 80 -2.22 3.65 -2.88
CA LYS A 80 -3.61 3.71 -3.32
C LYS A 80 -3.74 4.30 -4.74
N GLN A 81 -2.97 5.34 -5.06
CA GLN A 81 -2.97 5.92 -6.42
C GLN A 81 -2.42 4.95 -7.46
N GLU A 82 -1.34 4.24 -7.14
CA GLU A 82 -0.77 3.20 -8.00
C GLU A 82 -1.77 2.05 -8.23
N TYR A 83 -2.43 1.60 -7.17
CA TYR A 83 -3.47 0.59 -7.25
C TYR A 83 -4.64 1.02 -8.14
N ASP A 84 -5.13 2.26 -7.97
CA ASP A 84 -6.21 2.80 -8.80
C ASP A 84 -5.80 2.92 -10.27
N SER A 85 -4.53 3.27 -10.55
CA SER A 85 -3.96 3.29 -11.89
C SER A 85 -3.94 1.90 -12.52
N TYR A 86 -3.41 0.91 -11.78
CA TYR A 86 -3.38 -0.49 -12.22
C TYR A 86 -4.78 -1.04 -12.49
N LYS A 87 -5.74 -0.74 -11.61
CA LYS A 87 -7.14 -1.17 -11.76
C LYS A 87 -7.79 -0.60 -13.02
N LYS A 88 -7.51 0.66 -13.36
CA LYS A 88 -7.99 1.29 -14.60
C LYS A 88 -7.42 0.58 -15.83
N GLU A 89 -6.12 0.32 -15.83
CA GLU A 89 -5.45 -0.38 -16.94
C GLU A 89 -5.98 -1.81 -17.11
N MET A 90 -6.16 -2.54 -16.02
CA MET A 90 -6.74 -3.89 -16.04
C MET A 90 -8.16 -3.87 -16.63
N THR A 91 -9.00 -2.92 -16.21
CA THR A 91 -10.37 -2.77 -16.72
C THR A 91 -10.36 -2.46 -18.22
N ARG A 92 -9.44 -1.61 -18.67
CA ARG A 92 -9.26 -1.30 -20.09
C ARG A 92 -8.89 -2.55 -20.89
N GLN A 93 -7.90 -3.31 -20.43
CA GLN A 93 -7.46 -4.55 -21.09
C GLN A 93 -8.59 -5.58 -21.16
N GLN A 94 -9.38 -5.71 -20.09
CA GLN A 94 -10.55 -6.58 -20.07
C GLN A 94 -11.56 -6.19 -21.14
N ASN A 95 -11.89 -4.89 -21.26
CA ASN A 95 -12.81 -4.39 -22.29
C ASN A 95 -12.27 -4.62 -23.71
N ASP A 96 -10.97 -4.38 -23.93
CA ASP A 96 -10.34 -4.60 -25.22
C ASP A 96 -10.35 -6.09 -25.62
N LEU A 97 -10.10 -6.99 -24.67
CA LEU A 97 -10.19 -8.44 -24.90
C LEU A 97 -11.62 -8.87 -25.19
N GLN A 98 -12.60 -8.36 -24.45
CA GLN A 98 -14.00 -8.68 -24.67
C GLN A 98 -14.48 -8.22 -26.05
N LYS A 99 -14.05 -7.04 -26.50
CA LYS A 99 -14.32 -6.56 -27.85
C LYS A 99 -13.74 -7.48 -28.92
N LYS A 100 -12.45 -7.85 -28.79
CA LYS A 100 -11.80 -8.78 -29.74
C LYS A 100 -12.50 -10.14 -29.77
N PHE A 101 -12.93 -10.63 -28.61
CA PHE A 101 -13.69 -11.89 -28.52
C PHE A 101 -15.00 -11.81 -29.31
N GLN A 102 -15.77 -10.72 -29.15
CA GLN A 102 -17.01 -10.50 -29.91
C GLN A 102 -16.77 -10.42 -31.42
N GLU A 103 -15.75 -9.67 -31.86
CA GLU A 103 -15.37 -9.56 -33.27
C GLU A 103 -14.99 -10.92 -33.88
N GLN A 104 -14.29 -11.76 -33.11
CA GLN A 104 -13.95 -13.12 -33.52
C GLN A 104 -15.18 -14.02 -33.63
N GLU A 105 -16.10 -13.96 -32.67
CA GLU A 105 -17.37 -14.71 -32.74
C GLU A 105 -18.23 -14.31 -33.94
N GLU A 106 -18.29 -13.02 -34.26
CA GLU A 106 -18.99 -12.52 -35.44
C GLU A 106 -18.35 -13.04 -36.73
N THR A 107 -17.02 -12.95 -36.82
CA THR A 107 -16.27 -13.46 -37.98
C THR A 107 -16.51 -14.95 -38.18
N ILE A 108 -16.48 -15.75 -37.11
CA ILE A 108 -16.75 -17.19 -37.17
C ILE A 108 -18.18 -17.46 -37.65
N ARG A 109 -19.17 -16.73 -37.14
CA ARG A 109 -20.57 -16.84 -37.59
C ARG A 109 -20.70 -16.53 -39.08
N GLU A 110 -20.08 -15.47 -39.56
CA GLU A 110 -20.11 -15.12 -40.99
C GLU A 110 -19.46 -16.19 -41.87
N LEU A 111 -18.31 -16.72 -41.45
CA LEU A 111 -17.61 -17.78 -42.19
C LEU A 111 -18.45 -19.06 -42.24
N ALA A 112 -19.09 -19.44 -41.13
CA ALA A 112 -20.00 -20.58 -41.10
C ALA A 112 -21.14 -20.43 -42.10
N LEU A 113 -21.79 -19.26 -42.14
CA LEU A 113 -22.86 -18.96 -43.11
C LEU A 113 -22.36 -19.02 -44.56
N LYS A 114 -21.19 -18.42 -44.84
CA LYS A 114 -20.58 -18.46 -46.18
C LYS A 114 -20.28 -19.90 -46.61
N LEU A 115 -19.78 -20.73 -45.69
CA LEU A 115 -19.49 -22.14 -45.94
C LEU A 115 -20.78 -22.92 -46.24
N GLU A 116 -21.83 -22.75 -45.43
CA GLU A 116 -23.14 -23.38 -45.67
C GLU A 116 -23.70 -23.03 -47.05
N VAL A 117 -23.61 -21.76 -47.45
CA VAL A 117 -24.05 -21.31 -48.77
C VAL A 117 -23.19 -21.93 -49.88
N SER A 118 -21.88 -22.03 -49.68
CA SER A 118 -20.98 -22.65 -50.67
C SER A 118 -21.26 -24.14 -50.85
N ILE A 119 -21.50 -24.87 -49.76
CA ILE A 119 -21.85 -26.30 -49.80
C ILE A 119 -23.14 -26.51 -50.59
N LYS A 120 -24.20 -25.76 -50.28
CA LYS A 120 -25.48 -25.84 -51.01
C LYS A 120 -25.31 -25.56 -52.51
N ARG A 121 -24.49 -24.57 -52.88
CA ARG A 121 -24.20 -24.28 -54.30
C ARG A 121 -23.42 -25.41 -54.98
N GLU A 122 -22.47 -26.04 -54.28
CA GLU A 122 -21.74 -27.19 -54.82
C GLU A 122 -22.68 -28.38 -55.04
N ASP A 123 -23.57 -28.66 -54.08
CA ASP A 123 -24.57 -29.72 -54.19
C ASP A 123 -25.51 -29.46 -55.38
N GLU A 124 -26.06 -28.25 -55.50
CA GLU A 124 -26.89 -27.84 -56.65
C GLU A 124 -26.16 -27.99 -57.99
N PHE A 125 -24.85 -27.69 -58.03
CA PHE A 125 -24.03 -27.83 -59.22
C PHE A 125 -23.79 -29.31 -59.56
N ARG A 126 -23.48 -30.14 -58.56
CA ARG A 126 -23.31 -31.59 -58.72
C ARG A 126 -24.58 -32.27 -59.20
N GLU A 127 -25.74 -31.87 -58.70
CA GLU A 127 -27.04 -32.38 -59.14
C GLU A 127 -27.34 -32.00 -60.60
N LYS A 128 -27.03 -30.77 -61.02
CA LYS A 128 -27.25 -30.29 -62.39
C LYS A 128 -26.33 -30.95 -63.42
N ASP A 129 -25.06 -31.14 -63.09
CA ASP A 129 -24.06 -31.70 -64.02
C ASP A 129 -23.98 -33.24 -63.96
N GLY A 130 -24.77 -33.90 -63.10
CA GLY A 130 -24.73 -35.35 -62.92
C GLY A 130 -23.37 -35.88 -62.44
N LEU A 131 -22.51 -34.98 -61.93
CA LEU A 131 -21.12 -35.26 -61.61
C LEU A 131 -21.03 -36.03 -60.28
N ARG A 132 -21.20 -37.35 -60.34
CA ARG A 132 -20.87 -38.25 -59.23
C ARG A 132 -19.40 -38.06 -58.90
N SER A 133 -19.11 -37.62 -57.66
CA SER A 133 -17.81 -37.65 -56.96
C SER A 133 -16.59 -37.82 -57.88
N SER A 134 -15.98 -36.73 -58.33
CA SER A 134 -14.60 -36.79 -58.84
C SER A 134 -13.67 -37.21 -57.69
N THR A 135 -13.49 -38.51 -57.54
CA THR A 135 -12.39 -39.09 -56.79
C THR A 135 -11.10 -38.70 -57.51
N TRP A 136 -10.21 -37.99 -56.83
CA TRP A 136 -8.87 -37.72 -57.33
C TRP A 136 -8.22 -39.06 -57.71
N MET A 137 -8.01 -39.28 -58.99
CA MET A 137 -7.31 -40.47 -59.48
C MET A 137 -5.80 -40.23 -59.36
N HIS A 138 -5.07 -41.25 -58.92
CA HIS A 138 -3.62 -41.19 -58.88
C HIS A 138 -3.04 -41.07 -60.30
N ASP A 139 -2.01 -40.25 -60.45
CA ASP A 139 -1.28 -39.97 -61.69
C ASP A 139 -0.91 -41.23 -62.50
N GLU A 140 -0.64 -42.34 -61.82
CA GLU A 140 -0.30 -43.65 -62.39
C GLU A 140 -1.47 -44.30 -63.15
N ALA A 141 -2.70 -44.00 -62.77
CA ALA A 141 -3.92 -44.55 -63.37
C ALA A 141 -4.42 -43.74 -64.58
N VAL A 142 -3.81 -42.58 -64.86
CA VAL A 142 -4.25 -41.66 -65.91
C VAL A 142 -3.20 -41.60 -67.01
N GLN A 143 -3.36 -42.44 -68.04
CA GLN A 143 -2.42 -42.52 -69.17
C GLN A 143 -2.75 -41.51 -70.30
N GLU A 144 -3.97 -40.98 -70.31
CA GLU A 144 -4.46 -40.05 -71.31
C GLU A 144 -5.21 -38.87 -70.67
N CYS A 145 -5.14 -37.72 -71.33
CA CYS A 145 -5.92 -36.56 -70.95
C CYS A 145 -7.42 -36.80 -71.24
N CYS A 146 -8.27 -36.87 -70.21
CA CYS A 146 -9.72 -37.09 -70.39
C CYS A 146 -10.42 -36.11 -71.35
N PRO A 147 -10.16 -34.78 -71.31
CA PRO A 147 -10.78 -33.83 -72.22
C PRO A 147 -10.40 -33.94 -73.71
N CYS A 148 -9.18 -34.40 -74.04
CA CYS A 148 -8.67 -34.35 -75.42
C CYS A 148 -8.02 -35.66 -75.90
N THR A 149 -8.15 -36.74 -75.12
CA THR A 149 -7.69 -38.12 -75.40
C THR A 149 -6.23 -38.21 -75.84
N LYS A 150 -5.40 -37.26 -75.41
CA LYS A 150 -3.98 -37.20 -75.76
C LYS A 150 -3.17 -37.96 -74.72
N GLU A 151 -2.39 -38.94 -75.16
CA GLU A 151 -1.45 -39.69 -74.31
C GLU A 151 -0.40 -38.77 -73.69
N PHE A 152 -0.12 -38.98 -72.40
CA PHE A 152 0.95 -38.26 -71.71
C PHE A 152 2.30 -38.81 -72.16
N SER A 153 3.20 -37.91 -72.59
CA SER A 153 4.54 -38.31 -73.01
C SER A 153 5.43 -38.63 -71.80
N PRO A 154 6.28 -39.68 -71.83
CA PRO A 154 7.16 -40.06 -70.72
C PRO A 154 8.14 -38.96 -70.27
N LEU A 155 8.41 -37.98 -71.13
CA LEU A 155 9.33 -36.86 -70.88
C LEU A 155 8.61 -35.57 -70.45
N GLY A 156 7.28 -35.56 -70.42
CA GLY A 156 6.46 -34.41 -70.04
C GLY A 156 5.83 -34.60 -68.66
N ARG A 157 5.79 -33.54 -67.83
CA ARG A 157 5.01 -33.57 -66.59
C ARG A 157 3.53 -33.65 -66.95
N GLN A 158 2.79 -34.56 -66.31
CA GLN A 158 1.33 -34.55 -66.36
C GLN A 158 0.86 -33.17 -65.88
N ALA A 159 0.12 -32.46 -66.73
CA ALA A 159 -0.35 -31.12 -66.46
C ALA A 159 -1.84 -31.04 -66.78
N PRO A 160 -2.63 -30.27 -66.00
CA PRO A 160 -4.02 -30.01 -66.34
C PRO A 160 -4.11 -29.43 -67.75
N CYS A 161 -4.91 -30.06 -68.60
CA CYS A 161 -5.17 -29.55 -69.94
C CYS A 161 -5.86 -28.20 -69.81
N ARG A 162 -5.14 -27.12 -70.14
CA ARG A 162 -5.76 -25.83 -70.40
C ARG A 162 -6.37 -25.93 -71.79
N THR A 163 -7.70 -26.05 -71.84
CA THR A 163 -8.46 -25.59 -72.99
C THR A 163 -8.25 -24.09 -73.17
#